data_AF-A0A7L3Q599-F1
#
_entry.id   AF-A0A7L3Q599-F1
#
_cell.length_a   1.000
_cell.length_b   1.000
_cell.length_c   1.000
_cell.angle_alpha   90.00
_cell.angle_beta   90.00
_cell.angle_gamma   90.00
#
_symmetry.space_group_name_H-M   'P 1'
#
loop_
_entity.id
_entity.type
_entity.pdbx_description
1 polymer ?
#
loop_
_entity_poly.entity_id
_entity_poly.type
_entity_poly.pdbx_seq_one_letter_code
_entity_poly.pdbx_strand_id
1 'polypeptide(L)'
;QVLAYNRRTFATASQRLLLSVTPAPGGAAPFRAEFLVGDRNVEELLPEAARELFLRGSAGLWQRGDLRVINVTSALLRGGRVPLPIEGRREGVYVQVGSHSPFSPCLLSAVSPQSRSRCHRGQRPLASCYDTFAPHFSIRWCNLTLLQVRPSPTTPGPQWGRGVLDEGGDFEPPTPAVPPELLPPFLVTLLVPLAVAALLCLLLGHLMCCRREGV
;
A
#
# COMPACT_ATOMS: atom_id res chain seq x y z
N GLN A 1 -5.48 10.79 22.99
CA GLN A 1 -5.07 10.20 24.29
C GLN A 1 -4.81 8.74 24.05
N VAL A 2 -3.65 8.22 24.48
CA VAL A 2 -3.30 6.80 24.35
C VAL A 2 -3.47 6.15 25.73
N LEU A 3 -4.28 5.10 25.80
CA LEU A 3 -4.48 4.31 27.00
C LEU A 3 -3.84 2.93 26.78
N ALA A 4 -2.92 2.57 27.67
CA ALA A 4 -2.30 1.26 27.69
C ALA A 4 -2.68 0.53 28.98
N TYR A 5 -2.82 -0.79 28.91
CA TYR A 5 -3.00 -1.62 30.10
C TYR A 5 -2.04 -2.81 30.07
N ASN A 6 -1.49 -3.14 31.21
CA ASN A 6 -0.66 -4.32 31.37
C ASN A 6 -1.55 -5.56 31.41
N ARG A 7 -1.37 -6.50 30.47
CA ARG A 7 -2.22 -7.71 30.37
C ARG A 7 -2.05 -8.69 31.54
N ARG A 8 -0.95 -8.59 32.32
CA ARG A 8 -0.68 -9.46 33.48
C ARG A 8 -1.12 -8.82 34.80
N THR A 9 -0.89 -7.52 34.97
CA THR A 9 -1.15 -6.83 36.24
C THR A 9 -2.42 -5.97 36.21
N PHE A 10 -3.06 -5.82 35.05
CA PHE A 10 -4.20 -4.93 34.81
C PHE A 10 -3.97 -3.45 35.13
N ALA A 11 -2.74 -3.05 35.46
CA ALA A 11 -2.38 -1.66 35.66
C ALA A 11 -2.58 -0.86 34.37
N THR A 12 -3.17 0.32 34.49
CA THR A 12 -3.42 1.23 33.36
C THR A 12 -2.44 2.40 33.37
N ALA A 13 -2.05 2.83 32.18
CA ALA A 13 -1.27 4.05 31.97
C ALA A 13 -1.94 4.87 30.86
N SER A 14 -1.95 6.19 31.05
CA SER A 14 -2.57 7.13 30.12
C SER A 14 -1.57 8.21 29.76
N GLN A 15 -1.37 8.45 28.46
CA GLN A 15 -0.51 9.52 27.99
C GLN A 15 -1.19 10.34 26.90
N ARG A 16 -1.06 11.66 27.00
CA ARG A 16 -1.56 12.59 25.98
C ARG A 16 -0.50 12.75 24.89
N LEU A 17 -0.74 12.11 23.74
CA LEU A 17 0.07 12.27 22.54
C LEU A 17 -0.41 13.51 21.78
N LEU A 18 0.46 14.51 21.60
CA LEU A 18 0.20 15.66 20.74
C LEU A 18 0.79 15.35 19.35
N LEU A 19 -0.07 15.22 18.34
CA LEU A 19 0.35 15.04 16.96
C LEU A 19 0.28 16.40 16.25
N SER A 20 1.42 16.94 15.86
CA SER A 20 1.50 18.12 15.00
C SER A 20 1.78 17.66 13.57
N VAL A 21 0.89 17.98 12.65
CA VAL A 21 1.06 17.70 11.23
C VAL A 21 1.41 19.01 10.54
N THR A 22 2.67 19.17 10.15
CA THR A 22 3.14 20.33 9.40
C THR A 22 3.39 19.95 7.94
N PRO A 23 3.14 20.88 6.99
CA PRO A 23 3.50 20.66 5.61
C PRO A 23 5.01 20.39 5.47
N ALA A 24 5.37 19.43 4.63
CA ALA A 24 6.76 19.11 4.40
C ALA A 24 7.49 20.30 3.74
N PRO A 25 8.72 20.65 4.18
CA PRO A 25 9.49 21.71 3.56
C PRO A 25 9.77 21.36 2.09
N GLY A 26 9.44 22.29 1.17
CA GLY A 26 9.54 22.08 -0.28
C GLY A 26 8.35 21.36 -0.93
N GLY A 27 7.28 21.08 -0.19
CA GLY A 27 6.07 20.44 -0.72
C GLY A 27 6.21 18.94 -1.00
N ALA A 28 5.26 18.39 -1.75
CA ALA A 28 5.23 16.97 -2.05
C ALA A 28 6.39 16.56 -2.98
N ALA A 29 7.12 15.50 -2.60
CA ALA A 29 8.18 14.96 -3.44
C ALA A 29 7.58 14.27 -4.69
N PRO A 30 7.91 14.74 -5.91
CA PRO A 30 7.37 14.21 -7.17
C PRO A 30 7.98 12.86 -7.55
N PHE A 31 9.24 12.58 -7.20
CA PHE A 31 9.88 11.29 -7.49
C PHE A 31 9.89 10.44 -6.24
N ARG A 32 9.27 9.27 -6.30
CA ARG A 32 9.16 8.36 -5.15
C ARG A 32 9.62 6.96 -5.56
N ALA A 33 10.43 6.33 -4.71
CA ALA A 33 10.72 4.90 -4.84
C ALA A 33 10.19 4.17 -3.62
N GLU A 34 9.69 2.97 -3.84
CA GLU A 34 9.22 2.09 -2.79
C GLU A 34 10.09 0.83 -2.76
N PHE A 35 10.68 0.58 -1.60
CA PHE A 35 11.58 -0.53 -1.35
C PHE A 35 10.91 -1.53 -0.44
N LEU A 36 10.92 -2.82 -0.81
CA LEU A 36 10.60 -3.88 0.12
C LEU A 36 11.87 -4.28 0.89
N VAL A 37 11.89 -3.95 2.17
CA VAL A 37 12.92 -4.37 3.12
C VAL A 37 12.50 -5.71 3.71
N GLY A 38 13.30 -6.74 3.46
CA GLY A 38 13.09 -8.06 4.06
C GLY A 38 13.59 -8.12 5.50
N ASP A 39 13.06 -9.09 6.25
CA ASP A 39 13.48 -9.39 7.62
C ASP A 39 13.46 -8.17 8.56
N ARG A 40 12.38 -7.38 8.47
CA ARG A 40 12.19 -6.17 9.27
C ARG A 40 10.72 -6.00 9.64
N ASN A 41 10.48 -5.43 10.82
CA ASN A 41 9.16 -4.96 11.24
C ASN A 41 9.09 -3.42 11.20
N VAL A 42 7.86 -2.87 11.20
CA VAL A 42 7.64 -1.42 11.08
C VAL A 42 8.29 -0.69 12.25
N GLU A 43 8.16 -1.25 13.45
CA GLU A 43 8.66 -0.75 14.73
C GLU A 43 10.18 -0.59 14.72
N GLU A 44 10.91 -1.40 13.95
CA GLU A 44 12.37 -1.32 13.82
C GLU A 44 12.83 -0.20 12.88
N LEU A 45 11.92 0.40 12.12
CA LEU A 45 12.16 1.53 11.22
C LEU A 45 11.55 2.83 11.73
N LEU A 46 10.77 2.81 12.82
CA LEU A 46 10.25 4.03 13.45
C LEU A 46 11.34 4.92 14.11
N PRO A 47 12.38 4.37 14.76
CA PRO A 47 13.43 5.18 15.39
C PRO A 47 14.15 6.07 14.38
N GLU A 48 14.48 7.29 14.79
CA GLU A 48 15.14 8.28 13.93
C GLU A 48 16.46 7.76 13.35
N ALA A 49 17.30 7.15 14.19
CA ALA A 49 18.59 6.56 13.76
C ALA A 49 18.41 5.51 12.65
N ALA A 50 17.35 4.70 12.70
CA ALA A 50 17.09 3.69 11.69
C ALA A 50 16.65 4.34 10.36
N ARG A 51 15.82 5.39 10.42
CA ARG A 51 15.39 6.17 9.24
C ARG A 51 16.57 6.89 8.59
N GLU A 52 17.43 7.52 9.37
CA GLU A 52 18.62 8.22 8.87
C GLU A 52 19.60 7.24 8.19
N LEU A 53 19.82 6.07 8.78
CA LEU A 53 20.64 5.03 8.17
C LEU A 53 20.05 4.56 6.83
N PHE A 54 18.73 4.40 6.75
CA PHE A 54 18.05 4.03 5.52
C PHE A 54 18.13 5.14 4.46
N LEU A 55 17.97 6.41 4.85
CA LEU A 55 18.11 7.55 3.97
C LEU A 55 19.53 7.70 3.43
N ARG A 56 20.56 7.40 4.23
CA ARG A 56 21.95 7.37 3.78
C ARG A 56 22.18 6.32 2.68
N GLY A 57 21.64 5.12 2.85
CA GLY A 57 21.65 4.09 1.80
C GLY A 57 20.92 4.55 0.54
N SER A 58 19.75 5.17 0.73
CA SER A 58 18.94 5.72 -0.38
C SER A 58 19.66 6.86 -1.11
N ALA A 59 20.42 7.69 -0.40
CA ALA A 59 21.19 8.81 -0.97
C ALA A 59 22.28 8.33 -1.92
N GLY A 60 22.94 7.21 -1.60
CA GLY A 60 23.89 6.58 -2.51
C GLY A 60 23.24 6.08 -3.80
N LEU A 61 21.98 5.61 -3.74
CA LEU A 61 21.22 5.20 -4.94
C LEU A 61 20.81 6.38 -5.80
N TRP A 62 20.31 7.44 -5.17
CA TRP A 62 19.87 8.65 -5.87
C TRP A 62 21.03 9.53 -6.35
N GLN A 63 22.22 9.34 -5.78
CA GLN A 63 23.40 10.22 -5.95
C GLN A 63 23.09 11.68 -5.53
N ARG A 64 22.15 11.85 -4.60
CA ARG A 64 21.59 13.13 -4.13
C ARG A 64 21.18 13.01 -2.66
N GLY A 65 21.02 14.14 -1.97
CA GLY A 65 20.71 14.20 -0.54
C GLY A 65 19.31 14.69 -0.17
N ASP A 66 18.48 15.11 -1.12
CA ASP A 66 17.14 15.67 -0.88
C ASP A 66 16.08 14.58 -0.67
N LEU A 67 16.37 13.62 0.22
CA LEU A 67 15.54 12.43 0.44
C LEU A 67 14.78 12.50 1.75
N ARG A 68 13.55 11.99 1.72
CA ARG A 68 12.71 11.85 2.91
C ARG A 68 11.90 10.57 2.88
N VAL A 69 11.69 9.94 4.04
CA VAL A 69 10.75 8.83 4.16
C VAL A 69 9.34 9.40 4.11
N ILE A 70 8.55 8.94 3.15
CA ILE A 70 7.14 9.34 2.96
C ILE A 70 6.21 8.40 3.73
N ASN A 71 6.46 7.10 3.62
CA ASN A 71 5.58 6.09 4.18
C ASN A 71 6.35 4.83 4.55
N VAL A 72 5.90 4.15 5.61
CA VAL A 72 6.43 2.87 6.08
C VAL A 72 5.22 1.98 6.32
N THR A 73 5.08 0.91 5.54
CA THR A 73 3.93 0.00 5.61
C THR A 73 4.38 -1.43 5.78
N SER A 74 3.73 -2.17 6.69
CA SER A 74 3.98 -3.60 6.83
C SER A 74 3.64 -4.35 5.54
N ALA A 75 4.46 -5.33 5.16
CA ALA A 75 4.16 -6.20 4.02
C ALA A 75 2.86 -7.01 4.22
N LEU A 76 2.43 -7.22 5.47
CA LEU A 76 1.16 -7.87 5.80
C LEU A 76 -0.06 -7.10 5.29
N LEU A 77 -0.02 -5.77 5.38
CA LEU A 77 -1.12 -4.90 4.93
C LEU A 77 -1.36 -4.95 3.42
N ARG A 78 -0.43 -5.55 2.65
CA ARG A 78 -0.50 -5.67 1.18
C ARG A 78 -0.76 -7.09 0.69
N GLY A 79 -1.52 -7.86 1.46
CA GLY A 79 -1.90 -9.23 1.09
C GLY A 79 -0.93 -10.30 1.54
N GLY A 80 0.01 -9.97 2.44
CA GLY A 80 0.58 -11.00 3.30
C GLY A 80 -0.57 -11.58 4.12
N ARG A 81 -0.75 -12.92 4.11
CA ARG A 81 -1.65 -13.58 5.08
C ARG A 81 -1.30 -13.05 6.46
N VAL A 82 -2.24 -12.95 7.39
CA VAL A 82 -1.94 -12.62 8.80
C VAL A 82 -1.29 -13.87 9.42
N PRO A 83 0.04 -14.09 9.42
CA PRO A 83 0.55 -15.05 10.35
C PRO A 83 0.25 -14.47 11.74
N LEU A 84 -0.07 -15.33 12.68
CA LEU A 84 0.16 -15.00 14.08
C LEU A 84 1.58 -14.41 14.18
N PRO A 85 1.85 -13.36 14.98
CA PRO A 85 3.20 -12.90 15.20
C PRO A 85 4.08 -14.10 15.64
N ILE A 86 4.89 -14.63 14.72
CA ILE A 86 5.76 -15.78 15.01
C ILE A 86 7.05 -15.18 15.56
N GLU A 87 7.37 -15.48 16.82
CA GLU A 87 8.61 -15.00 17.42
C GLU A 87 9.82 -15.35 16.54
N GLY A 88 10.65 -14.35 16.26
CA GLY A 88 11.84 -14.51 15.43
C GLY A 88 11.61 -14.51 13.92
N ARG A 89 10.37 -14.35 13.43
CA ARG A 89 10.11 -14.06 12.01
C ARG A 89 9.61 -12.63 11.85
N ARG A 90 10.17 -11.95 10.84
CA ARG A 90 9.77 -10.59 10.46
C ARG A 90 9.17 -10.61 9.07
N GLU A 91 8.07 -9.90 8.87
CA GLU A 91 7.26 -10.03 7.66
C GLU A 91 7.78 -9.18 6.50
N GLY A 92 8.62 -8.19 6.81
CA GLY A 92 9.14 -7.22 5.87
C GLY A 92 8.31 -5.94 5.82
N VAL A 93 8.93 -4.87 5.33
CA VAL A 93 8.36 -3.52 5.35
C VAL A 93 8.56 -2.87 3.98
N TYR A 94 7.51 -2.26 3.46
CA TYR A 94 7.60 -1.34 2.33
C TYR A 94 7.95 0.06 2.85
N VAL A 95 9.11 0.57 2.43
CA VAL A 95 9.57 1.92 2.74
C VAL A 95 9.52 2.76 1.49
N GLN A 96 8.70 3.81 1.52
CA GLN A 96 8.60 4.77 0.43
C GLN A 96 9.49 5.98 0.71
N VAL A 97 10.41 6.27 -0.20
CA VAL A 97 11.33 7.42 -0.14
C VAL A 97 10.99 8.39 -1.25
N GLY A 98 10.94 9.68 -0.93
CA GLY A 98 10.69 10.75 -1.88
C GLY A 98 11.89 11.66 -2.09
N SER A 99 12.03 12.14 -3.33
CA SER A 99 12.99 13.16 -3.76
C SER A 99 12.32 14.19 -4.66
N HIS A 100 12.89 15.40 -4.68
CA HIS A 100 12.61 16.40 -5.71
C HIS A 100 13.47 16.19 -6.95
N SER A 101 14.60 15.50 -6.81
CA SER A 101 15.47 15.10 -7.91
C SER A 101 14.95 13.85 -8.65
N PRO A 102 15.16 13.77 -9.98
CA PRO A 102 14.81 12.59 -10.77
C PRO A 102 15.62 11.35 -10.35
N PHE A 103 15.13 10.17 -10.75
CA PHE A 103 15.80 8.91 -10.47
C PHE A 103 17.16 8.81 -11.16
N SER A 104 18.13 8.18 -10.47
CA SER A 104 19.43 7.90 -11.05
C SER A 104 19.35 6.82 -12.15
N PRO A 105 20.35 6.74 -13.06
CA PRO A 105 20.42 5.67 -14.05
C PRO A 105 20.42 4.27 -13.42
N CYS A 106 20.96 4.14 -12.20
CA CYS A 106 20.94 2.85 -11.50
C CYS A 106 19.52 2.44 -11.09
N LEU A 107 18.73 3.36 -10.54
CA LEU A 107 17.34 3.05 -10.17
C LEU A 107 16.51 2.71 -11.41
N LEU A 108 16.71 3.44 -12.51
CA LEU A 108 16.03 3.17 -13.79
C LEU A 108 16.40 1.80 -14.38
N SER A 109 17.67 1.41 -14.33
CA SER A 109 18.12 0.09 -14.79
C SER A 109 17.59 -1.04 -13.90
N ALA A 110 17.47 -0.83 -12.59
CA ALA A 110 16.92 -1.80 -11.64
C ALA A 110 15.45 -2.17 -11.95
N VAL A 111 14.65 -1.25 -12.50
CA VAL A 111 13.23 -1.50 -12.87
C VAL A 111 13.00 -1.73 -14.36
N SER A 112 14.07 -1.81 -15.16
CA SER A 112 14.01 -2.01 -16.61
C SER A 112 13.30 -3.32 -16.99
N PRO A 113 12.77 -3.44 -18.24
CA PRO A 113 12.14 -4.67 -18.70
C PRO A 113 13.05 -5.90 -18.58
N GLN A 114 14.34 -5.73 -18.85
CA GLN A 114 15.34 -6.79 -18.70
C GLN A 114 15.50 -7.23 -17.24
N SER A 115 15.55 -6.28 -16.30
CA SER A 115 15.57 -6.57 -14.86
C SER A 115 14.32 -7.31 -14.40
N ARG A 116 13.13 -6.93 -14.91
CA ARG A 116 11.87 -7.64 -14.63
C ARG A 116 11.91 -9.07 -15.14
N SER A 117 12.36 -9.29 -16.38
CA SER A 117 12.52 -10.63 -16.94
C SER A 117 13.48 -11.51 -16.13
N ARG A 118 14.58 -10.93 -15.61
CA ARG A 118 15.49 -11.63 -14.70
C ARG A 118 14.81 -12.00 -13.39
N CYS A 119 14.08 -11.06 -12.79
CA CYS A 119 13.31 -11.30 -11.57
C CYS A 119 12.29 -12.43 -11.73
N HIS A 120 11.60 -12.52 -12.88
CA HIS A 120 10.68 -13.64 -13.17
C HIS A 120 11.38 -15.02 -13.24
N ARG A 121 12.69 -15.04 -13.51
CA ARG A 121 13.53 -16.25 -13.53
C ARG A 121 14.25 -16.48 -12.20
N GLY A 122 13.92 -15.72 -11.15
CA GLY A 122 14.62 -15.77 -9.87
C GLY A 122 16.05 -15.22 -9.91
N GLN A 123 16.43 -14.52 -11.00
CA GLN A 123 17.74 -13.91 -11.16
C GLN A 123 17.74 -12.47 -10.63
N ARG A 124 18.93 -11.99 -10.26
CA ARG A 124 19.12 -10.61 -9.78
C ARG A 124 18.89 -9.59 -10.92
N PRO A 125 18.31 -8.41 -10.62
CA PRO A 125 18.12 -7.36 -11.61
C PRO A 125 19.45 -6.75 -12.07
N LEU A 126 19.40 -6.05 -13.21
CA LEU A 126 20.52 -5.28 -13.75
C LEU A 126 20.60 -3.94 -13.02
N ALA A 127 21.11 -3.96 -11.80
CA ALA A 127 21.47 -2.76 -11.05
C ALA A 127 22.97 -2.83 -10.72
N SER A 128 23.68 -1.71 -10.75
CA SER A 128 25.09 -1.64 -10.29
C SER A 128 25.20 -1.20 -8.84
N CYS A 129 24.11 -0.72 -8.24
CA CYS A 129 24.06 -0.10 -6.92
C CYS A 129 23.36 -0.96 -5.86
N TYR A 130 23.24 -2.28 -6.08
CA TYR A 130 22.48 -3.14 -5.17
C TYR A 130 23.11 -3.28 -3.78
N ASP A 131 24.40 -2.96 -3.63
CA ASP A 131 25.17 -3.09 -2.39
C ASP A 131 25.04 -1.91 -1.43
N THR A 132 24.40 -0.80 -1.83
CA THR A 132 24.39 0.44 -1.02
C THR A 132 23.67 0.31 0.33
N PHE A 133 22.79 -0.70 0.46
CA PHE A 133 22.05 -0.96 1.69
C PHE A 133 22.66 -2.04 2.59
N ALA A 134 23.64 -2.79 2.09
CA ALA A 134 24.33 -3.81 2.86
C ALA A 134 25.32 -3.15 3.85
N PRO A 135 25.56 -3.76 5.03
CA PRO A 135 24.92 -4.97 5.55
C PRO A 135 23.59 -4.70 6.30
N HIS A 136 23.20 -3.44 6.45
CA HIS A 136 22.14 -3.05 7.40
C HIS A 136 20.72 -3.37 6.95
N PHE A 137 20.46 -3.41 5.64
CA PHE A 137 19.13 -3.67 5.10
C PHE A 137 19.18 -4.67 3.93
N SER A 138 18.31 -5.69 4.00
CA SER A 138 18.14 -6.66 2.93
C SER A 138 17.02 -6.22 1.98
N ILE A 139 17.36 -5.50 0.92
CA ILE A 139 16.38 -5.02 -0.07
C ILE A 139 15.97 -6.13 -1.04
N ARG A 140 14.66 -6.34 -1.20
CA ARG A 140 14.08 -7.19 -2.23
C ARG A 140 13.95 -6.40 -3.52
N TRP A 141 15.05 -6.33 -4.29
CA TRP A 141 15.16 -5.50 -5.49
C TRP A 141 14.11 -5.77 -6.58
N CYS A 142 13.61 -7.00 -6.68
CA CYS A 142 12.55 -7.35 -7.63
C CYS A 142 11.17 -6.76 -7.29
N ASN A 143 11.02 -6.18 -6.09
CA ASN A 143 9.82 -5.49 -5.62
C ASN A 143 9.99 -3.96 -5.62
N LEU A 144 11.10 -3.44 -6.17
CA LEU A 144 11.32 -2.01 -6.29
C LEU A 144 10.31 -1.40 -7.26
N THR A 145 9.59 -0.38 -6.80
CA THR A 145 8.71 0.42 -7.68
C THR A 145 9.14 1.88 -7.69
N LEU A 146 9.13 2.49 -8.88
CA LEU A 146 9.41 3.91 -9.08
C LEU A 146 8.12 4.61 -9.51
N LEU A 147 7.78 5.70 -8.84
CA LEU A 147 6.54 6.45 -9.01
C LEU A 147 6.88 7.92 -9.24
N GLN A 148 6.40 8.47 -10.35
CA GLN A 148 6.42 9.91 -10.59
C GLN A 148 5.02 10.48 -10.31
N VAL A 149 4.89 11.17 -9.19
CA VAL A 149 3.65 11.80 -8.73
C VAL A 149 3.60 13.21 -9.29
N ARG A 150 2.58 13.51 -10.10
CA ARG A 150 2.27 14.89 -10.46
C ARG A 150 1.70 15.60 -9.24
N PRO A 151 2.05 16.87 -8.97
CA PRO A 151 1.40 17.62 -7.91
C PRO A 151 -0.10 17.68 -8.22
N SER A 152 -0.93 17.06 -7.38
CA SER A 152 -2.36 17.35 -7.40
C SER A 152 -2.55 18.80 -6.96
N PRO A 153 -3.49 19.55 -7.56
CA PRO A 153 -3.88 20.83 -7.00
C PRO A 153 -4.26 20.60 -5.54
N THR A 154 -3.70 21.41 -4.64
CA THR A 154 -4.03 21.38 -3.21
C THR A 154 -5.54 21.52 -3.09
N THR A 155 -6.25 20.42 -2.89
CA THR A 155 -7.65 20.50 -2.49
C THR A 155 -7.65 21.30 -1.20
N PRO A 156 -8.44 22.39 -1.10
CA PRO A 156 -8.56 23.10 0.17
C PRO A 156 -8.87 22.02 1.21
N GLY A 157 -8.05 21.98 2.26
CA GLY A 157 -8.28 21.05 3.36
C GLY A 157 -9.73 21.21 3.86
N PRO A 158 -10.33 20.18 4.47
CA PRO A 158 -11.65 20.32 5.05
C PRO A 158 -11.65 21.57 5.93
N GLN A 159 -12.60 22.47 5.69
CA GLN A 159 -12.80 23.61 6.58
C GLN A 159 -13.21 23.03 7.92
N TRP A 160 -12.30 23.08 8.90
CA TRP A 160 -12.61 22.68 10.25
C TRP A 160 -13.61 23.70 10.81
N GLY A 161 -14.88 23.33 10.86
CA GLY A 161 -15.86 24.04 11.68
C GLY A 161 -15.43 24.00 13.14
N ARG A 162 -16.04 24.84 14.00
CA ARG A 162 -15.68 24.96 15.42
C ARG A 162 -15.67 23.63 16.20
N GLY A 163 -16.29 22.56 15.66
CA GLY A 163 -16.36 21.24 16.29
C GLY A 163 -17.17 21.21 17.59
N VAL A 164 -17.79 22.34 17.93
CA VAL A 164 -18.65 22.59 19.07
C VAL A 164 -19.93 23.18 18.50
N LEU A 165 -21.06 22.50 18.73
CA LEU A 165 -22.38 23.08 18.49
C LEU A 165 -22.51 24.25 19.48
N ASP A 166 -22.82 25.45 19.00
CA ASP A 166 -23.22 26.55 19.89
C ASP A 166 -24.44 26.06 20.72
N GLU A 167 -24.61 26.51 21.98
CA GLU A 167 -25.70 26.02 22.82
C GLU A 167 -27.06 26.23 22.13
N GLY A 168 -27.71 25.11 21.76
CA GLY A 168 -28.98 25.11 21.02
C GLY A 168 -28.86 24.97 19.49
N GLY A 169 -27.66 24.74 18.94
CA GLY A 169 -27.48 24.45 17.51
C GLY A 169 -27.87 23.01 17.16
N ASP A 170 -28.77 22.85 16.19
CA ASP A 170 -29.11 21.53 15.65
C ASP A 170 -27.93 20.96 14.85
N PHE A 171 -27.66 19.66 15.06
CA PHE A 171 -26.67 18.94 14.27
C PHE A 171 -27.22 18.72 12.86
N GLU A 172 -26.60 19.37 11.88
CA GLU A 172 -26.92 19.17 10.46
C GLU A 172 -25.87 18.24 9.83
N PRO A 173 -26.10 16.91 9.82
CA PRO A 173 -25.17 15.98 9.21
C PRO A 173 -25.01 16.30 7.72
N PRO A 174 -23.83 16.02 7.13
CA PRO A 174 -23.67 16.00 5.68
C PRO A 174 -24.79 15.14 5.08
N THR A 175 -25.47 15.67 4.06
CA THR A 175 -26.57 14.97 3.40
C THR A 175 -26.06 13.58 3.01
N PRO A 176 -26.74 12.48 3.42
CA PRO A 176 -26.29 11.15 3.07
C PRO A 176 -26.14 11.07 1.56
N ALA A 177 -25.00 10.59 1.10
CA ALA A 177 -24.78 10.36 -0.32
C ALA A 177 -25.92 9.48 -0.84
N VAL A 178 -26.48 9.83 -2.00
CA VAL A 178 -27.54 9.04 -2.64
C VAL A 178 -27.07 7.59 -2.70
N PRO A 179 -27.80 6.64 -2.09
CA PRO A 179 -27.42 5.24 -2.11
C PRO A 179 -27.18 4.79 -3.56
N PRO A 180 -26.11 4.05 -3.84
CA PRO A 180 -25.89 3.53 -5.18
C PRO A 180 -27.09 2.65 -5.56
N GLU A 181 -27.66 2.90 -6.74
CA GLU A 181 -28.73 2.08 -7.32
C GLU A 181 -28.18 0.67 -7.58
N LEU A 182 -28.44 -0.25 -6.65
CA LEU A 182 -27.95 -1.64 -6.65
C LEU A 182 -28.83 -2.60 -7.46
N LEU A 183 -30.00 -2.15 -7.89
CA LEU A 183 -30.97 -2.97 -8.61
C LEU A 183 -30.45 -3.42 -10.00
N PRO A 184 -29.85 -2.56 -10.83
CA PRO A 184 -29.27 -2.99 -12.11
C PRO A 184 -28.17 -4.06 -11.99
N PRO A 185 -27.12 -3.91 -11.15
CA PRO A 185 -26.08 -4.94 -11.03
C PRO A 185 -26.62 -6.24 -10.41
N PHE A 186 -27.62 -6.16 -9.52
CA PHE A 186 -28.30 -7.34 -8.98
C PHE A 186 -29.06 -8.12 -10.06
N LEU A 187 -29.81 -7.44 -10.94
CA LEU A 187 -30.50 -8.11 -12.05
C LEU A 187 -29.52 -8.75 -13.03
N VAL A 188 -28.41 -8.10 -13.34
CA VAL A 188 -27.39 -8.66 -14.24
C VAL A 188 -26.76 -9.93 -13.64
N THR A 189 -26.39 -9.89 -12.36
CA THR A 189 -25.80 -11.03 -11.66
C THR A 189 -26.77 -12.21 -11.51
N LEU A 190 -28.08 -11.96 -11.49
CA LEU A 190 -29.10 -13.01 -11.38
C LEU A 190 -29.55 -13.56 -12.75
N LEU A 191 -29.88 -12.68 -13.70
CA LEU A 191 -30.48 -13.06 -14.98
C LEU A 191 -29.48 -13.72 -15.92
N VAL A 192 -28.21 -13.30 -15.92
CA VAL A 192 -27.20 -13.87 -16.83
C VAL A 192 -26.93 -15.35 -16.54
N PRO A 193 -26.67 -15.78 -15.28
CA PRO A 193 -26.52 -17.21 -14.97
C PRO A 193 -27.79 -18.02 -15.26
N LEU A 194 -28.97 -17.48 -14.99
CA LEU A 194 -30.24 -18.15 -15.29
C LEU A 194 -30.45 -18.35 -16.79
N ALA A 195 -30.16 -17.34 -17.61
CA ALA A 195 -30.23 -17.44 -19.06
C ALA A 195 -29.24 -18.48 -19.61
N VAL A 196 -28.01 -18.51 -19.09
CA VAL A 196 -27.01 -19.53 -19.45
C VAL A 196 -27.47 -20.93 -19.05
N ALA A 197 -27.99 -21.10 -17.83
CA ALA A 197 -28.51 -22.38 -17.37
C ALA A 197 -29.70 -22.86 -18.23
N ALA A 198 -30.64 -21.97 -18.55
CA ALA A 198 -31.77 -22.28 -19.42
C ALA A 198 -31.31 -22.69 -20.83
N LEU A 199 -30.34 -21.96 -21.41
CA LEU A 199 -29.75 -22.29 -22.70
C LEU A 199 -29.11 -23.69 -22.68
N LEU A 200 -28.31 -23.98 -21.64
CA LEU A 200 -27.68 -25.29 -21.46
C LEU A 200 -28.72 -26.40 -21.30
N CYS A 201 -29.79 -26.18 -20.54
CA CYS A 201 -30.90 -27.13 -20.40
C CYS A 201 -31.61 -27.40 -21.74
N LEU A 202 -31.85 -26.36 -22.54
CA LEU A 202 -32.45 -26.50 -23.88
C LEU A 202 -31.51 -27.25 -24.83
N LEU A 203 -30.21 -26.96 -24.78
CA LEU A 203 -29.20 -27.66 -25.58
C LEU A 203 -29.10 -29.14 -25.20
N LEU A 204 -29.04 -29.45 -23.91
CA LEU A 204 -29.03 -30.81 -23.39
C LEU A 204 -30.34 -31.54 -23.74
N GLY A 205 -31.48 -30.88 -23.59
CA GLY A 205 -32.78 -31.42 -23.99
C GLY A 205 -32.84 -31.73 -25.49
N HIS A 206 -32.34 -30.83 -26.34
CA HIS A 206 -32.25 -31.05 -27.77
C HIS A 206 -31.33 -32.23 -28.12
N LEU A 207 -30.15 -32.33 -27.48
CA LEU A 207 -29.24 -33.46 -27.67
C LEU A 207 -29.86 -34.79 -27.22
N MET A 208 -30.53 -34.80 -26.06
CA MET A 208 -31.13 -36.00 -25.49
C MET A 208 -32.41 -36.46 -26.21
N CYS A 209 -33.24 -35.54 -26.71
CA CYS A 209 -34.51 -35.86 -27.37
C CYS A 209 -34.40 -35.94 -28.90
N CYS A 210 -33.56 -35.12 -29.55
CA CYS A 210 -33.48 -35.04 -31.02
C CYS A 210 -32.26 -35.78 -31.61
N ARG A 211 -31.24 -36.13 -30.81
CA ARG A 211 -30.06 -36.89 -31.28
C ARG A 211 -29.89 -38.26 -30.61
N ARG A 212 -30.97 -38.79 -30.02
CA ARG A 212 -30.97 -40.17 -29.52
C ARG A 212 -31.06 -41.12 -30.72
N GLU A 213 -29.92 -41.41 -31.35
CA GLU A 213 -29.75 -42.62 -32.15
C GLU A 213 -29.78 -43.81 -31.19
N GLY A 214 -30.97 -44.37 -31.03
CA GLY A 214 -31.26 -45.42 -30.07
C GLY A 214 -32.68 -46.00 -30.22
N VAL A 215 -33.16 -46.09 -31.46
CA VAL A 215 -33.90 -47.23 -32.05
C VAL A 215 -33.45 -47.32 -33.52
#